data_AF-A0A397II30-F1
#
_entry.id   AF-A0A397II30-F1
#
_cell.length_a   1.000
_cell.length_b   1.000
_cell.length_c   1.000
_cell.angle_alpha   90.00
_cell.angle_beta   90.00
_cell.angle_gamma   90.00
#
_symmetry.space_group_name_H-M   'P 1'
#
loop_
_entity.id
_entity.type
_entity.pdbx_description
1 polymer ?
#
loop_
_entity_poly.entity_id
_entity_poly.type
_entity_poly.pdbx_seq_one_letter_code
_entity_poly.pdbx_strand_id
1 'polypeptide(L)'
;MSGAGLLQRCILAVGNTGLGKSFTATIFGAEDAKVGDSSESETRKITIHNIDGGFYIDTPGFDDSDDDKGDEETVRLIFFAMYKAGINEITTILWFVSPDVRAKGSYKRQAKFIELVAKDYNGIVWDNTIIVTKGDKIKKGPRDAGRAVAQEQAQKKGIRRNDLLSNTGNFKILLFESLKEDDDEEEGNSIYCTKNLTSDELNKYGVYKGSEKDRILAKYESLMKGHHEHPIDLAFRKLKCSKCREENDPRFAGPKCHQETRLVHLDKEWRHLGKVDDRHPQSAYWKHTSSFCDATTKEVKDQSFLCSVARVITVGIADPTKLQLVPGYWNCCKKNSNNSGCKLFYRCCDREHGSYGCQKFYDQCRHDYAERACIRICTGCEKDSDKEKGCVKICKVCEKDPHSTKGCSEVGYNDVNHDFHEP
;
A
#
# COMPACT_ATOMS: atom_id res chain seq x y z
N MET A 1 24.06 -33.78 47.28
CA MET A 1 22.76 -33.07 47.31
C MET A 1 22.62 -32.34 45.99
N SER A 2 21.87 -32.91 45.06
CA SER A 2 21.63 -32.33 43.73
C SER A 2 20.73 -31.11 43.87
N GLY A 3 21.23 -29.94 43.46
CA GLY A 3 20.46 -28.70 43.43
C GLY A 3 19.27 -28.84 42.49
N ALA A 4 18.07 -28.69 43.02
CA ALA A 4 16.90 -28.40 42.22
C ALA A 4 17.19 -27.08 41.48
N GLY A 5 17.26 -27.12 40.16
CA GLY A 5 17.34 -25.90 39.35
C GLY A 5 16.14 -25.02 39.73
N LEU A 6 16.42 -23.81 40.20
CA LEU A 6 15.37 -22.80 40.38
C LEU A 6 14.70 -22.61 39.02
N LEU A 7 13.44 -23.03 38.90
CA LEU A 7 12.64 -22.83 37.69
C LEU A 7 12.60 -21.34 37.40
N GLN A 8 13.15 -20.96 36.25
CA GLN A 8 13.27 -19.57 35.84
C GLN A 8 11.88 -19.07 35.42
N ARG A 9 11.34 -18.06 36.12
CA ARG A 9 10.02 -17.50 35.81
C ARG A 9 10.10 -16.58 34.59
N CYS A 10 9.07 -16.56 33.74
CA CYS A 10 8.96 -15.56 32.69
C CYS A 10 7.58 -14.89 32.74
N ILE A 11 7.58 -13.56 32.82
CA ILE A 11 6.37 -12.73 32.89
C ILE A 11 6.27 -11.90 31.62
N LEU A 12 5.17 -12.04 30.87
CA LEU A 12 4.88 -11.23 29.69
C LEU A 12 3.84 -10.17 30.04
N ALA A 13 4.20 -8.90 29.91
CA ALA A 13 3.27 -7.78 30.08
C ALA A 13 2.57 -7.46 28.75
N VAL A 14 1.25 -7.32 28.77
CA VAL A 14 0.43 -7.03 27.58
C VAL A 14 -0.54 -5.91 27.91
N GLY A 15 -0.65 -4.90 27.06
CA GLY A 15 -1.63 -3.82 27.22
C GLY A 15 -1.17 -2.51 26.60
N ASN A 16 -2.05 -1.50 26.62
CA ASN A 16 -1.76 -0.18 26.07
C ASN A 16 -0.70 0.59 26.89
N THR A 17 -0.19 1.66 26.29
CA THR A 17 0.75 2.59 26.94
C THR A 17 0.08 3.32 28.11
N GLY A 18 0.87 3.70 29.11
CA GLY A 18 0.37 4.37 30.32
C GLY A 18 -0.37 3.49 31.32
N LEU A 19 -0.48 2.17 31.11
CA LEU A 19 -1.20 1.25 32.02
C LEU A 19 -0.34 0.64 33.14
N GLY A 20 0.93 1.05 33.26
CA GLY A 20 1.79 0.63 34.38
C GLY A 20 2.56 -0.68 34.15
N LYS A 21 2.79 -1.07 32.89
CA LYS A 21 3.60 -2.25 32.53
C LYS A 21 5.05 -2.10 33.00
N SER A 22 5.72 -1.00 32.67
CA SER A 22 7.10 -0.72 33.07
C SER A 22 7.24 -0.49 34.57
N PHE A 23 6.27 0.18 35.21
CA PHE A 23 6.20 0.28 36.67
C PHE A 23 6.18 -1.09 37.33
N THR A 24 5.36 -2.01 36.82
CA THR A 24 5.26 -3.37 37.35
C THR A 24 6.56 -4.15 37.17
N ALA A 25 7.35 -3.91 36.12
CA ALA A 25 8.70 -4.48 36.01
C ALA A 25 9.57 -4.13 37.24
N THR A 26 9.50 -2.88 37.72
CA THR A 26 10.24 -2.45 38.93
C THR A 26 9.74 -3.12 40.21
N ILE A 27 8.47 -3.55 40.27
CA ILE A 27 7.92 -4.31 41.40
C ILE A 27 8.55 -5.70 41.46
N PHE A 28 8.87 -6.29 40.32
CA PHE A 28 9.57 -7.57 40.22
C PHE A 28 11.11 -7.43 40.33
N GLY A 29 11.63 -6.24 40.61
CA GLY A 29 13.08 -6.05 40.82
C GLY A 29 13.87 -5.66 39.56
N ALA A 30 13.22 -5.26 38.48
CA ALA A 30 13.94 -4.71 37.32
C ALA A 30 14.57 -3.35 37.66
N GLU A 31 15.91 -3.31 37.83
CA GLU A 31 16.66 -2.10 38.18
C GLU A 31 16.74 -1.08 37.02
N ASP A 32 16.76 -1.57 35.77
CA ASP A 32 16.91 -0.75 34.56
C ASP A 32 15.56 -0.33 33.92
N ALA A 33 14.43 -0.61 34.57
CA ALA A 33 13.12 -0.29 34.02
C ALA A 33 12.84 1.22 34.11
N LYS A 34 12.83 1.89 32.95
CA LYS A 34 12.43 3.30 32.84
C LYS A 34 10.91 3.41 32.94
N VAL A 35 10.43 4.12 33.94
CA VAL A 35 9.01 4.48 34.09
C VAL A 35 8.82 5.83 33.40
N GLY A 36 8.07 5.86 32.30
CA GLY A 36 7.65 7.09 31.64
C GLY A 36 6.22 7.44 32.04
N ASP A 37 5.99 8.67 32.51
CA ASP A 37 4.67 9.20 32.90
C ASP A 37 3.98 9.95 31.75
N SER A 38 4.62 10.08 30.58
CA SER A 38 4.07 10.81 29.42
C SER A 38 3.21 9.91 28.53
N SER A 39 2.17 10.52 27.94
CA SER A 39 1.33 9.94 26.88
C SER A 39 2.05 9.79 25.53
N GLU A 40 3.33 10.14 25.45
CA GLU A 40 4.18 9.94 24.28
C GLU A 40 4.89 8.58 24.39
N SER A 41 4.79 7.75 23.35
CA SER A 41 5.30 6.37 23.34
C SER A 41 6.84 6.33 23.50
N GLU A 42 7.35 6.27 24.73
CA GLU A 42 8.78 5.98 24.95
C GLU A 42 9.12 4.51 24.66
N THR A 43 8.11 3.62 24.67
CA THR A 43 8.26 2.17 24.49
C THR A 43 8.03 1.75 23.04
N ARG A 44 8.87 2.20 22.09
CA ARG A 44 8.87 1.67 20.70
C ARG A 44 9.68 0.36 20.55
N LYS A 45 10.22 -0.17 21.65
CA LYS A 45 11.06 -1.37 21.68
C LYS A 45 10.60 -2.30 22.79
N ILE A 46 10.57 -3.60 22.49
CA ILE A 46 10.38 -4.65 23.50
C ILE A 46 11.63 -4.69 24.38
N THR A 47 11.44 -4.66 25.69
CA THR A 47 12.53 -4.71 26.65
C THR A 47 12.38 -5.95 27.51
N ILE A 48 13.45 -6.74 27.61
CA ILE A 48 13.50 -7.90 28.49
C ILE A 48 14.35 -7.50 29.69
N HIS A 49 13.73 -7.44 30.86
CA HIS A 49 14.38 -7.13 32.12
C HIS A 49 14.72 -8.44 32.85
N ASN A 50 15.92 -8.49 33.43
CA ASN A 50 16.23 -9.49 34.44
C ASN A 50 15.50 -9.12 35.73
N ILE A 51 14.87 -10.10 36.35
CA ILE A 51 14.15 -9.98 37.62
C ILE A 51 14.54 -11.13 38.55
N ASP A 52 14.14 -11.05 39.81
CA ASP A 52 14.43 -12.08 40.79
C ASP A 52 13.82 -13.43 40.39
N GLY A 53 14.71 -14.35 40.01
CA GLY A 53 14.34 -15.69 39.57
C GLY A 53 13.83 -15.76 38.13
N GLY A 54 14.05 -14.75 37.27
CA GLY A 54 13.77 -14.90 35.83
C GLY A 54 13.71 -13.61 35.01
N PHE A 55 12.70 -13.53 34.13
CA PHE A 55 12.57 -12.45 33.14
C PHE A 55 11.20 -11.75 33.19
N TYR A 56 11.21 -10.43 32.99
CA TYR A 56 10.01 -9.64 32.73
C TYR A 56 10.10 -9.02 31.33
N ILE A 57 9.14 -9.34 30.47
CA ILE A 57 9.07 -8.85 29.10
C ILE A 57 8.09 -7.67 29.08
N ASP A 58 8.62 -6.47 28.94
CA ASP A 58 7.83 -5.25 28.79
C ASP A 58 7.61 -4.95 27.30
N THR A 59 6.34 -4.87 26.90
CA THR A 59 5.95 -4.68 25.49
C THR A 59 5.55 -3.23 25.20
N PRO A 60 5.68 -2.78 23.94
CA PRO A 60 5.00 -1.56 23.47
C PRO A 60 3.49 -1.59 23.76
N GLY A 61 2.85 -0.41 23.78
CA GLY A 61 1.40 -0.30 23.76
C GLY A 61 0.81 -0.91 22.50
N PHE A 62 -0.27 -1.69 22.65
CA PHE A 62 -0.93 -2.35 21.50
C PHE A 62 -1.70 -1.39 20.59
N ASP A 63 -2.13 -0.22 21.08
CA ASP A 63 -2.81 0.80 20.27
C ASP A 63 -1.87 1.93 19.81
N ASP A 64 -0.56 1.83 20.06
CA ASP A 64 0.46 2.84 19.68
C ASP A 64 1.05 2.59 18.28
N SER A 65 0.67 1.49 17.62
CA SER A 65 1.09 1.23 16.24
C SER A 65 0.32 2.14 15.30
N ASP A 66 1.04 3.01 14.58
CA ASP A 66 0.54 3.74 13.41
C ASP A 66 -0.40 2.84 12.59
N ASP A 67 -1.48 3.38 12.03
CA ASP A 67 -2.44 2.63 11.18
C ASP A 67 -1.75 1.82 10.04
N ASP A 68 -0.49 2.16 9.71
CA ASP A 68 0.37 1.50 8.73
C ASP A 68 1.16 0.27 9.25
N LYS A 69 1.28 0.05 10.57
CA LYS A 69 1.99 -1.10 11.18
C LYS A 69 0.97 -2.02 11.85
N GLY A 70 0.50 -3.02 11.11
CA GLY A 70 -0.42 -4.00 11.65
C GLY A 70 0.15 -4.73 12.89
N ASP A 71 -0.73 -5.02 13.86
CA ASP A 71 -0.47 -5.76 15.10
C ASP A 71 0.49 -6.95 14.93
N GLU A 72 0.44 -7.63 13.77
CA GLU A 72 1.29 -8.76 13.40
C GLU A 72 2.80 -8.46 13.50
N GLU A 73 3.26 -7.24 13.18
CA GLU A 73 4.67 -6.87 13.31
C GLU A 73 5.10 -6.79 14.77
N THR A 74 4.27 -6.19 15.64
CA THR A 74 4.51 -6.13 17.08
C THR A 74 4.58 -7.52 17.69
N VAL A 75 3.63 -8.39 17.33
CA VAL A 75 3.63 -9.81 17.75
C VAL A 75 4.91 -10.51 17.33
N ARG A 76 5.30 -10.37 16.07
CA ARG A 76 6.51 -10.96 15.51
C ARG A 76 7.77 -10.53 16.27
N LEU A 77 7.88 -9.24 16.58
CA LEU A 77 9.00 -8.69 17.33
C LEU A 77 9.06 -9.26 18.76
N ILE A 78 7.92 -9.46 19.42
CA ILE A 78 7.86 -10.06 20.78
C ILE A 78 8.38 -11.50 20.75
N PHE A 79 7.87 -12.33 19.83
CA PHE A 79 8.34 -13.69 19.64
C PHE A 79 9.83 -13.75 19.31
N PHE A 80 10.31 -12.87 18.43
CA PHE A 80 11.72 -12.83 18.06
C PHE A 80 12.63 -12.42 19.22
N ALA A 81 12.18 -11.51 20.09
CA ALA A 81 12.90 -11.11 21.29
C ALA A 81 13.02 -12.29 22.29
N MET A 82 11.91 -13.01 22.53
CA MET A 82 11.91 -14.21 23.38
C MET A 82 12.85 -15.29 22.85
N TYR A 83 12.78 -15.59 21.55
CA TYR A 83 13.64 -16.57 20.90
C TYR A 83 15.13 -16.19 20.99
N LYS A 84 15.48 -14.93 20.73
CA LYS A 84 16.87 -14.45 20.88
C LYS A 84 17.38 -14.53 22.32
N ALA A 85 16.50 -14.34 23.30
CA ALA A 85 16.82 -14.47 24.70
C ALA A 85 16.82 -15.92 25.20
N GLY A 86 16.48 -16.90 24.34
CA GLY A 86 16.38 -18.31 24.72
C GLY A 86 15.19 -18.62 25.64
N ILE A 87 14.18 -17.74 25.68
CA ILE A 87 12.98 -17.89 26.50
C ILE A 87 11.99 -18.77 25.74
N ASN A 88 11.79 -20.01 26.20
CA ASN A 88 10.89 -20.97 25.57
C ASN A 88 9.58 -21.17 26.32
N GLU A 89 9.44 -20.59 27.51
CA GLU A 89 8.25 -20.77 28.36
C GLU A 89 7.83 -19.43 28.95
N ILE A 90 6.53 -19.20 29.02
CA ILE A 90 5.93 -18.07 29.74
C ILE A 90 5.20 -18.61 30.95
N THR A 91 5.64 -18.20 32.15
CA THR A 91 5.00 -18.59 33.39
C THR A 91 3.69 -17.83 33.60
N THR A 92 3.70 -16.50 33.38
CA THR A 92 2.50 -15.67 33.59
C THR A 92 2.38 -14.58 32.52
N ILE A 93 1.15 -14.33 32.09
CA ILE A 93 0.79 -13.16 31.29
C ILE A 93 0.07 -12.15 32.19
N LEU A 94 0.60 -10.92 32.26
CA LEU A 94 -0.06 -9.80 32.90
C LEU A 94 -0.76 -8.95 31.84
N TRP A 95 -2.09 -9.00 31.82
CA TRP A 95 -2.90 -8.25 30.87
C TRP A 95 -3.42 -6.95 31.51
N PHE A 96 -2.75 -5.85 31.20
CA PHE A 96 -3.04 -4.50 31.70
C PHE A 96 -4.16 -3.85 30.90
N VAL A 97 -5.20 -3.40 31.60
CA VAL A 97 -6.39 -2.78 31.04
C VAL A 97 -6.81 -1.55 31.86
N SER A 98 -7.30 -0.51 31.20
CA SER A 98 -8.02 0.60 31.84
C SER A 98 -9.54 0.39 31.72
N PRO A 99 -10.36 0.94 32.64
CA PRO A 99 -11.81 0.97 32.52
C PRO A 99 -12.25 1.92 31.40
N ASP A 100 -12.52 1.40 30.21
CA ASP A 100 -13.16 2.17 29.15
C ASP A 100 -14.21 1.32 28.41
N VAL A 101 -15.47 1.76 28.50
CA VAL A 101 -16.62 1.13 27.85
C VAL A 101 -16.53 1.19 26.31
N ARG A 102 -15.75 2.12 25.77
CA ARG A 102 -15.51 2.28 24.32
C ARG A 102 -14.35 1.40 23.81
N ALA A 103 -13.53 0.82 24.70
CA ALA A 103 -12.34 0.04 24.34
C ALA A 103 -12.62 -1.44 23.98
N LYS A 104 -13.87 -1.83 23.70
CA LYS A 104 -14.24 -3.23 23.38
C LYS A 104 -13.44 -3.82 22.21
N GLY A 105 -13.10 -3.00 21.20
CA GLY A 105 -12.26 -3.41 20.07
C GLY A 105 -10.82 -3.71 20.50
N SER A 106 -10.23 -2.83 21.30
CA SER A 106 -8.87 -2.97 21.84
C SER A 106 -8.73 -4.22 22.72
N TYR A 107 -9.68 -4.47 23.63
CA TYR A 107 -9.63 -5.68 24.47
C TYR A 107 -9.69 -6.97 23.64
N LYS A 108 -10.48 -7.00 22.57
CA LYS A 108 -10.53 -8.17 21.68
C LYS A 108 -9.22 -8.37 20.93
N ARG A 109 -8.56 -7.29 20.48
CA ARG A 109 -7.23 -7.37 19.84
C ARG A 109 -6.19 -7.94 20.80
N GLN A 110 -6.09 -7.37 22.00
CA GLN A 110 -5.16 -7.85 23.03
C GLN A 110 -5.45 -9.31 23.44
N ALA A 111 -6.72 -9.69 23.58
CA ALA A 111 -7.09 -11.08 23.86
C ALA A 111 -6.71 -12.05 22.72
N LYS A 112 -6.85 -11.64 21.46
CA LYS A 112 -6.38 -12.43 20.30
C LYS A 112 -4.87 -12.62 20.31
N PHE A 113 -4.12 -11.59 20.71
CA PHE A 113 -2.67 -11.71 20.89
C PHE A 113 -2.31 -12.74 21.96
N ILE A 114 -2.96 -12.70 23.13
CA ILE A 114 -2.71 -13.67 24.21
C ILE A 114 -2.93 -15.11 23.72
N GLU A 115 -4.00 -15.37 22.97
CA GLU A 115 -4.24 -16.69 22.37
C GLU A 115 -3.20 -17.05 21.29
N LEU A 116 -2.73 -16.07 20.52
CA LEU A 116 -1.70 -16.29 19.50
C LEU A 116 -0.34 -16.65 20.13
N VAL A 117 0.01 -16.06 21.28
CA VAL A 117 1.19 -16.45 22.09
C VAL A 117 1.15 -17.94 22.42
N ALA A 118 -0.03 -18.45 22.73
CA ALA A 118 -0.29 -19.84 23.10
C ALA A 118 -0.87 -20.70 21.96
N LYS A 119 -0.65 -20.33 20.69
CA LYS A 119 -1.25 -21.02 19.55
C LYS A 119 -0.92 -22.53 19.54
N ASP A 120 0.35 -22.85 19.76
CA ASP A 120 0.88 -24.22 19.80
C ASP A 120 0.85 -24.85 21.21
N TYR A 121 0.40 -24.11 22.22
CA TYR A 121 0.23 -24.61 23.58
C TYR A 121 -1.06 -25.44 23.67
N ASN A 122 -0.95 -26.66 24.21
CA ASN A 122 -2.06 -27.60 24.36
C ASN A 122 -2.93 -27.33 25.61
N GLY A 123 -2.56 -26.35 26.44
CA GLY A 123 -3.34 -25.92 27.60
C GLY A 123 -4.24 -24.70 27.32
N ILE A 124 -4.78 -24.14 28.40
CA ILE A 124 -5.62 -22.93 28.37
C ILE A 124 -4.75 -21.76 28.84
N VAL A 125 -4.37 -20.87 27.92
CA VAL A 125 -3.50 -19.71 28.22
C VAL A 125 -4.01 -18.82 29.35
N TRP A 126 -5.34 -18.75 29.49
CA TRP A 126 -6.03 -17.96 30.50
C TRP A 126 -5.85 -18.47 31.93
N ASP A 127 -5.41 -19.72 32.11
CA ASP A 127 -5.08 -20.27 33.42
C ASP A 127 -3.77 -19.67 33.98
N ASN A 128 -2.93 -19.09 33.11
CA ASN A 128 -1.67 -18.41 33.46
C ASN A 128 -1.77 -16.90 33.23
N THR A 129 -2.99 -16.35 33.11
CA THR A 129 -3.21 -14.93 32.82
C THR A 129 -3.80 -14.20 34.03
N ILE A 130 -3.29 -13.01 34.33
CA ILE A 130 -3.84 -12.09 35.34
C ILE A 130 -4.31 -10.82 34.63
N ILE A 131 -5.57 -10.47 34.81
CA ILE A 131 -6.11 -9.19 34.34
C ILE A 131 -5.76 -8.12 35.38
N VAL A 132 -4.90 -7.18 35.00
CA VAL A 132 -4.49 -6.05 35.84
C VAL A 132 -5.27 -4.82 35.42
N THR A 133 -6.17 -4.36 36.28
CA THR A 133 -7.00 -3.17 36.03
C THR A 133 -6.41 -1.96 36.71
N LYS A 134 -5.97 -0.97 35.92
CA LYS A 134 -5.55 0.36 36.42
C LYS A 134 -6.79 1.23 36.63
N GLY A 135 -7.15 1.53 37.88
CA GLY A 135 -8.32 2.36 38.22
C GLY A 135 -9.54 1.59 38.71
N ASP A 136 -10.74 2.16 38.55
CA ASP A 136 -11.95 1.70 39.22
C ASP A 136 -12.64 0.47 38.60
N LYS A 137 -13.62 -0.10 39.32
CA LYS A 137 -14.25 -1.39 38.98
C LYS A 137 -14.78 -1.43 37.54
N ILE A 138 -14.21 -2.29 36.72
CA ILE A 138 -14.81 -2.73 35.45
C ILE A 138 -15.90 -3.76 35.78
N LYS A 139 -17.17 -3.42 35.54
CA LYS A 139 -18.28 -4.39 35.71
C LYS A 139 -18.29 -5.45 34.60
N LYS A 140 -17.94 -5.09 33.36
CA LYS A 140 -17.97 -5.91 32.13
C LYS A 140 -17.03 -5.30 31.08
N GLY A 141 -16.34 -6.10 30.26
CA GLY A 141 -15.38 -5.59 29.27
C GLY A 141 -14.24 -6.55 28.91
N PRO A 142 -13.09 -6.51 29.60
CA PRO A 142 -11.90 -7.29 29.26
C PRO A 142 -12.14 -8.79 29.43
N ARG A 143 -12.79 -9.21 30.52
CA ARG A 143 -13.13 -10.62 30.73
C ARG A 143 -14.11 -11.17 29.69
N ASP A 144 -15.05 -10.35 29.23
CA ASP A 144 -16.00 -10.75 28.17
C ASP A 144 -15.31 -10.85 26.82
N ALA A 145 -14.37 -9.93 26.53
CA ALA A 145 -13.53 -10.00 25.34
C ALA A 145 -12.64 -11.24 25.35
N GLY A 146 -11.95 -11.50 26.46
CA GLY A 146 -11.15 -12.70 26.68
C GLY A 146 -11.99 -13.97 26.52
N ARG A 147 -13.17 -14.05 27.17
CA ARG A 147 -14.09 -15.18 27.04
C ARG A 147 -14.53 -15.41 25.60
N ALA A 148 -14.90 -14.36 24.86
CA ALA A 148 -15.34 -14.49 23.48
C ALA A 148 -14.23 -15.04 22.56
N VAL A 149 -13.00 -14.53 22.71
CA VAL A 149 -11.85 -14.99 21.92
C VAL A 149 -11.44 -16.42 22.34
N ALA A 150 -11.40 -16.71 23.64
CA ALA A 150 -11.07 -18.03 24.16
C ALA A 150 -12.03 -19.10 23.64
N GLN A 151 -13.34 -18.80 23.60
CA GLN A 151 -14.34 -19.72 23.07
C GLN A 151 -14.14 -20.01 21.57
N GLU A 152 -13.80 -18.99 20.78
CA GLU A 152 -13.49 -19.16 19.36
C GLU A 152 -12.29 -20.11 19.14
N GLN A 153 -11.25 -19.99 19.97
CA GLN A 153 -10.05 -20.84 19.87
C GLN A 153 -10.27 -22.24 20.46
N ALA A 154 -10.99 -22.35 21.57
CA ALA A 154 -11.32 -23.64 22.18
C ALA A 154 -12.16 -24.51 21.25
N GLN A 155 -13.09 -23.93 20.48
CA GLN A 155 -13.84 -24.64 19.44
C GLN A 155 -12.91 -25.24 18.37
N LYS A 156 -11.87 -24.51 17.96
CA LYS A 156 -10.86 -25.00 16.99
C LYS A 156 -9.99 -26.10 17.58
N LYS A 157 -9.65 -26.02 18.88
CA LYS A 157 -8.84 -27.01 19.61
C LYS A 157 -9.64 -28.19 20.19
N GLY A 158 -10.98 -28.20 20.07
CA GLY A 158 -11.84 -29.24 20.65
C GLY A 158 -11.91 -29.26 22.18
N ILE A 159 -11.50 -28.18 22.85
CA ILE A 159 -11.47 -28.09 24.33
C ILE A 159 -12.89 -27.86 24.86
N ARG A 160 -13.33 -28.69 25.81
CA ARG A 160 -14.65 -28.61 26.46
C ARG A 160 -14.52 -28.18 27.93
N ARG A 161 -14.61 -26.88 28.18
CA ARG A 161 -14.68 -26.28 29.53
C ARG A 161 -15.76 -25.20 29.54
N ASN A 162 -16.58 -25.19 30.60
CA ASN A 162 -17.70 -24.25 30.71
C ASN A 162 -17.23 -22.78 30.85
N ASP A 163 -16.16 -22.57 31.61
CA ASP A 163 -15.52 -21.26 31.74
C ASP A 163 -14.01 -21.38 31.53
N LEU A 164 -13.53 -20.91 30.38
CA LEU A 164 -12.11 -20.91 30.00
C LEU A 164 -11.28 -19.89 30.81
N LEU A 165 -11.92 -18.91 31.46
CA LEU A 165 -11.26 -17.89 32.26
C LEU A 165 -11.48 -18.12 33.76
N SER A 166 -11.87 -19.33 34.19
CA SER A 166 -12.19 -19.56 35.61
C SER A 166 -10.98 -19.39 36.53
N ASN A 167 -9.77 -19.70 36.04
CA ASN A 167 -8.53 -19.56 36.82
C ASN A 167 -7.81 -18.23 36.56
N THR A 168 -8.32 -17.39 35.66
CA THR A 168 -7.72 -16.08 35.36
C THR A 168 -7.78 -15.17 36.59
N GLY A 169 -6.61 -14.77 37.07
CA GLY A 169 -6.45 -13.85 38.18
C GLY A 169 -6.98 -12.46 37.86
N ASN A 170 -7.43 -11.72 38.88
CA ASN A 170 -7.84 -10.32 38.71
C ASN A 170 -7.15 -9.49 39.77
N PHE A 171 -6.42 -8.47 39.31
CA PHE A 171 -5.76 -7.53 40.19
C PHE A 171 -6.21 -6.10 39.86
N LYS A 172 -7.00 -5.51 40.77
CA LYS A 172 -7.29 -4.08 40.74
C LYS A 172 -6.17 -3.34 41.45
N ILE A 173 -5.53 -2.39 40.76
CA ILE A 173 -4.49 -1.55 41.31
C ILE A 173 -4.71 -0.10 40.92
N LEU A 174 -4.68 0.77 41.92
CA LEU A 174 -4.66 2.22 41.80
C LEU A 174 -3.58 2.73 42.75
N LEU A 175 -2.65 3.54 42.26
CA LEU A 175 -1.59 4.06 43.11
C LEU A 175 -2.15 5.19 43.97
N PHE A 176 -1.85 5.16 45.26
CA PHE A 176 -2.28 6.18 46.20
C PHE A 176 -1.69 7.55 45.84
N GLU A 177 -0.46 7.56 45.33
CA GLU A 177 0.26 8.74 44.89
C GLU A 177 -0.42 9.39 43.68
N SER A 178 -0.94 8.60 42.72
CA SER A 178 -1.68 9.15 41.57
C SER A 178 -3.04 9.78 41.93
N LEU A 179 -3.54 9.54 43.16
CA LEU A 179 -4.77 10.18 43.66
C LEU A 179 -4.52 11.57 44.24
N LYS A 180 -3.25 11.99 44.38
CA LYS A 180 -2.86 13.29 44.93
C LYS A 180 -2.49 14.31 43.85
N GLU A 181 -2.39 13.89 42.60
CA GLU A 181 -1.89 14.74 41.50
C GLU A 181 -3.04 15.43 40.71
N ASP A 182 -4.30 15.06 40.95
CA ASP A 182 -5.49 15.68 40.33
C ASP A 182 -5.90 17.01 41.04
N ASP A 183 -4.92 17.85 41.37
CA ASP A 183 -5.02 19.07 42.20
C ASP A 183 -5.43 20.34 41.41
N ASP A 184 -6.19 20.21 40.32
CA ASP A 184 -6.86 21.36 39.69
C ASP A 184 -8.26 21.55 40.31
N GLU A 185 -8.32 22.48 41.26
CA GLU A 185 -9.46 23.28 41.74
C GLU A 185 -10.83 22.58 42.00
N GLU A 186 -11.18 22.57 43.31
CA GLU A 186 -12.52 22.46 43.93
C GLU A 186 -13.24 21.11 44.10
N GLU A 187 -12.82 19.98 43.50
CA GLU A 187 -13.45 18.65 43.78
C GLU A 187 -12.49 17.45 44.02
N GLY A 188 -11.18 17.67 44.04
CA GLY A 188 -10.14 16.62 43.96
C GLY A 188 -9.72 15.87 45.24
N ASN A 189 -10.51 15.86 46.32
CA ASN A 189 -10.12 15.14 47.55
C ASN A 189 -10.69 13.72 47.56
N SER A 190 -10.05 12.79 46.84
CA SER A 190 -10.37 11.37 46.88
C SER A 190 -10.65 10.89 48.31
N ILE A 191 -11.75 10.14 48.52
CA ILE A 191 -12.17 9.66 49.86
C ILE A 191 -11.07 8.89 50.60
N TYR A 192 -10.11 8.35 49.84
CA TYR A 192 -8.97 7.61 50.35
C TYR A 192 -7.90 8.55 50.93
N CYS A 193 -7.73 9.75 50.38
CA CYS A 193 -6.78 10.77 50.87
C CYS A 193 -7.29 11.46 52.13
N THR A 194 -8.61 11.66 52.26
CA THR A 194 -9.23 12.37 53.40
C THR A 194 -9.43 11.52 54.65
N LYS A 195 -9.52 10.19 54.52
CA LYS A 195 -9.86 9.29 55.63
C LYS A 195 -8.68 8.70 56.41
N ASN A 196 -7.42 9.07 56.13
CA ASN A 196 -6.22 8.53 56.79
C ASN A 196 -6.23 7.00 56.94
N LEU A 197 -6.67 6.30 55.89
CA LEU A 197 -6.79 4.84 55.90
C LEU A 197 -5.41 4.18 55.98
N THR A 198 -5.32 3.07 56.71
CA THR A 198 -4.12 2.23 56.74
C THR A 198 -3.92 1.53 55.39
N SER A 199 -2.69 1.08 55.11
CA SER A 199 -2.40 0.35 53.86
C SER A 199 -3.26 -0.92 53.71
N ASP A 200 -3.56 -1.63 54.81
CA ASP A 200 -4.44 -2.80 54.78
C ASP A 200 -5.90 -2.46 54.44
N GLU A 201 -6.37 -1.28 54.84
CA GLU A 201 -7.70 -0.79 54.48
C GLU A 201 -7.75 -0.32 53.03
N LEU A 202 -6.74 0.42 52.56
CA LEU A 202 -6.61 0.87 51.17
C LEU A 202 -6.59 -0.32 50.19
N ASN A 203 -5.82 -1.36 50.51
CA ASN A 203 -5.65 -2.54 49.66
C ASN A 203 -6.99 -3.30 49.45
N LYS A 204 -7.94 -3.22 50.39
CA LYS A 204 -9.30 -3.79 50.24
C LYS A 204 -10.09 -3.12 49.10
N TYR A 205 -9.77 -1.87 48.79
CA TYR A 205 -10.37 -1.10 47.69
C TYR A 205 -9.55 -1.17 46.39
N GLY A 206 -8.43 -1.90 46.41
CA GLY A 206 -7.48 -1.97 45.30
C GLY A 206 -6.58 -0.74 45.18
N VAL A 207 -6.44 0.05 46.26
CA VAL A 207 -5.55 1.21 46.30
C VAL A 207 -4.27 0.80 47.02
N TYR A 208 -3.11 1.03 46.41
CA TYR A 208 -1.80 0.63 46.92
C TYR A 208 -0.86 1.83 46.93
N LYS A 209 0.03 1.92 47.91
CA LYS A 209 1.11 2.92 47.89
C LYS A 209 2.24 2.41 47.01
N GLY A 210 2.65 3.18 46.01
CA GLY A 210 3.75 2.85 45.11
C GLY A 210 5.09 2.68 45.83
N SER A 211 5.25 3.35 46.98
CA SER A 211 6.37 3.17 47.91
C SER A 211 6.40 1.79 48.60
N GLU A 212 5.27 1.10 48.72
CA GLU A 212 5.16 -0.21 49.40
C GLU A 212 5.21 -1.36 48.37
N LYS A 213 6.28 -1.42 47.58
CA LYS A 213 6.43 -2.38 46.47
C LYS A 213 6.23 -3.83 46.90
N ASP A 214 6.75 -4.22 48.07
CA ASP A 214 6.63 -5.59 48.60
C ASP A 214 5.18 -6.05 48.78
N ARG A 215 4.26 -5.12 49.11
CA ARG A 215 2.83 -5.45 49.26
C ARG A 215 2.18 -5.70 47.91
N ILE A 216 2.55 -4.93 46.90
CA ILE A 216 2.09 -5.12 45.52
C ILE A 216 2.64 -6.44 44.98
N LEU A 217 3.93 -6.70 45.19
CA LEU A 217 4.60 -7.94 44.81
C LEU A 217 3.94 -9.15 45.47
N ALA A 218 3.70 -9.13 46.78
CA ALA A 218 3.02 -10.20 47.49
C ALA A 218 1.62 -10.52 46.91
N LYS A 219 0.91 -9.49 46.43
CA LYS A 219 -0.39 -9.68 45.77
C LYS A 219 -0.24 -10.37 44.41
N TYR A 220 0.75 -9.99 43.61
CA TYR A 220 1.07 -10.68 42.36
C TYR A 220 1.47 -12.14 42.62
N GLU A 221 2.39 -12.40 43.55
CA GLU A 221 2.85 -13.75 43.90
C GLU A 221 1.68 -14.65 44.35
N SER A 222 0.75 -14.11 45.13
CA SER A 222 -0.46 -14.82 45.53
C SER A 222 -1.34 -15.22 44.34
N LEU A 223 -1.43 -14.37 43.31
CA LEU A 223 -2.21 -14.63 42.10
C LEU A 223 -1.48 -15.53 41.10
N MET A 224 -0.14 -15.54 41.13
CA MET A 224 0.72 -16.39 40.28
C MET A 224 0.91 -17.80 40.87
N LYS A 225 0.38 -18.07 42.06
CA LYS A 225 0.53 -19.37 42.73
C LYS A 225 -0.01 -20.49 41.83
N GLY A 226 0.85 -21.46 41.52
CA GLY A 226 0.54 -22.61 40.66
C GLY A 226 0.78 -22.37 39.15
N HIS A 227 1.03 -21.14 38.69
CA HIS A 227 1.31 -20.88 37.28
C HIS A 227 2.59 -21.60 36.77
N HIS A 228 3.57 -21.80 37.65
CA HIS A 228 4.81 -22.51 37.33
C HIS A 228 4.63 -24.03 37.14
N GLU A 229 3.50 -24.59 37.58
CA GLU A 229 3.21 -26.03 37.38
C GLU A 229 2.77 -26.31 35.94
N HIS A 230 2.26 -25.28 35.25
CA HIS A 230 1.74 -25.35 33.89
C HIS A 230 2.18 -24.14 33.06
N PRO A 231 3.49 -23.94 32.81
CA PRO A 231 3.96 -22.83 31.99
C PRO A 231 3.46 -22.97 30.54
N ILE A 232 3.27 -21.83 29.88
CA ILE A 232 2.91 -21.77 28.47
C ILE A 232 4.18 -22.03 27.65
N ASP A 233 4.28 -23.23 27.08
CA ASP A 233 5.37 -23.59 26.18
C ASP A 233 5.23 -22.86 24.83
N LEU A 234 6.30 -22.18 24.42
CA LEU A 234 6.39 -21.42 23.18
C LEU A 234 6.90 -22.26 22.01
N ALA A 235 7.25 -23.55 22.21
CA ALA A 235 7.58 -24.55 21.19
C ALA A 235 8.03 -23.97 19.83
N PHE A 236 9.18 -23.28 19.83
CA PHE A 236 9.71 -22.68 18.60
C PHE A 236 10.12 -23.77 17.61
N ARG A 237 9.58 -23.71 16.39
CA ARG A 237 9.91 -24.66 15.33
C ARG A 237 10.89 -24.01 14.38
N LYS A 238 11.98 -24.68 14.03
CA LYS A 238 12.81 -24.24 12.91
C LYS A 238 12.24 -24.84 11.65
N LEU A 239 11.55 -24.01 10.89
CA LEU A 239 10.95 -24.43 9.65
C LEU A 239 11.59 -23.67 8.50
N LYS A 240 11.90 -24.41 7.43
CA LYS A 240 12.46 -23.79 6.24
C LYS A 240 11.32 -23.25 5.40
N CYS A 241 11.31 -21.94 5.19
CA CYS A 241 10.41 -21.32 4.25
C CYS A 241 10.72 -21.85 2.84
N SER A 242 9.76 -22.56 2.26
CA SER A 242 9.84 -23.07 0.89
C SER A 242 10.06 -21.95 -0.15
N LYS A 243 9.68 -20.70 0.17
CA LYS A 243 9.69 -19.53 -0.73
C LYS A 243 11.00 -18.73 -0.70
N CYS A 244 11.49 -18.33 0.49
CA CYS A 244 12.71 -17.52 0.62
C CYS A 244 13.91 -18.32 1.16
N ARG A 245 13.73 -19.61 1.48
CA ARG A 245 14.74 -20.50 2.08
C ARG A 245 15.27 -20.05 3.45
N GLU A 246 14.73 -18.98 4.04
CA GLU A 246 14.97 -18.63 5.44
C GLU A 246 14.48 -19.77 6.34
N GLU A 247 15.27 -20.11 7.34
CA GLU A 247 14.98 -21.18 8.30
C GLU A 247 14.76 -20.55 9.68
N ASN A 248 13.50 -20.47 10.10
CA ASN A 248 13.06 -19.73 11.28
C ASN A 248 11.68 -20.22 11.74
N ASP A 249 11.20 -19.78 12.91
CA ASP A 249 9.82 -20.03 13.31
C ASP A 249 8.83 -19.32 12.37
N PRO A 250 7.72 -19.97 11.96
CA PRO A 250 6.67 -19.36 11.18
C PRO A 250 6.16 -18.03 11.73
N ARG A 251 6.14 -17.88 13.06
CA ARG A 251 5.72 -16.67 13.75
C ARG A 251 6.73 -15.52 13.58
N PHE A 252 7.96 -15.79 13.11
CA PHE A 252 8.95 -14.77 12.73
C PHE A 252 8.85 -14.37 11.25
N ALA A 253 8.12 -15.13 10.42
CA ALA A 253 8.05 -14.87 8.98
C ALA A 253 7.44 -13.48 8.73
N GLY A 254 8.19 -12.61 8.05
CA GLY A 254 7.65 -11.34 7.60
C GLY A 254 6.73 -11.52 6.41
N PRO A 255 5.81 -10.58 6.15
CA PRO A 255 5.06 -10.55 4.89
C PRO A 255 5.99 -10.37 3.67
N LYS A 256 7.23 -9.90 3.89
CA LYS A 256 8.21 -9.53 2.87
C LYS A 256 9.05 -10.72 2.40
N CYS A 257 8.41 -11.75 1.83
CA CYS A 257 9.10 -12.69 0.94
C CYS A 257 9.49 -12.04 -0.42
N HIS A 258 9.10 -10.78 -0.66
CA HIS A 258 9.43 -9.99 -1.85
C HIS A 258 10.69 -9.14 -1.65
N GLN A 259 11.87 -9.75 -1.58
CA GLN A 259 13.10 -8.98 -1.39
C GLN A 259 13.69 -8.43 -2.69
N GLU A 260 13.42 -9.08 -3.84
CA GLU A 260 13.93 -8.64 -5.14
C GLU A 260 12.84 -8.08 -6.05
N THR A 261 12.98 -6.80 -6.39
CA THR A 261 12.04 -6.10 -7.29
C THR A 261 12.70 -5.68 -8.59
N ARG A 262 11.90 -5.57 -9.66
CA ARG A 262 12.27 -4.92 -10.93
C ARG A 262 11.22 -3.90 -11.34
N LEU A 263 11.63 -2.94 -12.16
CA LEU A 263 10.73 -1.95 -12.75
C LEU A 263 10.26 -2.44 -14.13
N VAL A 264 8.95 -2.39 -14.38
CA VAL A 264 8.34 -2.73 -15.67
C VAL A 264 7.31 -1.69 -16.11
N HIS A 265 6.97 -1.72 -17.40
CA HIS A 265 5.78 -1.07 -17.95
C HIS A 265 4.73 -2.18 -18.19
N LEU A 266 3.63 -2.17 -17.43
CA LEU A 266 2.59 -3.21 -17.50
C LEU A 266 1.71 -3.05 -18.75
N ASP A 267 1.12 -1.87 -18.88
CA ASP A 267 0.21 -1.57 -19.98
C ASP A 267 0.93 -0.76 -21.05
N LYS A 268 1.07 -1.38 -22.22
CA LYS A 268 1.75 -0.81 -23.38
C LYS A 268 0.77 -0.72 -24.53
N GLU A 269 0.77 0.41 -25.19
CA GLU A 269 0.00 0.62 -26.40
C GLU A 269 0.90 1.10 -27.52
N TRP A 270 0.56 0.69 -28.73
CA TRP A 270 1.24 1.17 -29.91
C TRP A 270 0.67 2.52 -30.33
N ARG A 271 1.52 3.53 -30.41
CA ARG A 271 1.15 4.87 -30.88
C ARG A 271 2.14 5.37 -31.92
N HIS A 272 1.63 6.20 -32.83
CA HIS A 272 2.48 7.07 -33.65
C HIS A 272 2.81 8.34 -32.87
N LEU A 273 4.00 8.88 -33.10
CA LEU A 273 4.41 10.16 -32.54
C LEU A 273 3.91 11.30 -33.40
N GLY A 274 3.43 12.36 -32.75
CA GLY A 274 3.01 13.59 -33.41
C GLY A 274 1.52 13.65 -33.73
N LYS A 275 1.13 14.75 -34.39
CA LYS A 275 -0.24 15.00 -34.81
C LYS A 275 -0.45 14.51 -36.23
N VAL A 276 -1.68 14.15 -36.54
CA VAL A 276 -2.08 13.82 -37.91
C VAL A 276 -2.13 15.13 -38.71
N ASP A 277 -1.37 15.17 -39.78
CA ASP A 277 -1.32 16.27 -40.73
C ASP A 277 -1.59 15.76 -42.15
N ASP A 278 -1.97 16.67 -43.05
CA ASP A 278 -2.31 16.36 -44.43
C ASP A 278 -1.14 16.71 -45.36
N ARG A 279 -0.76 15.79 -46.24
CA ARG A 279 0.26 16.00 -47.29
C ARG A 279 -0.23 15.64 -48.68
N HIS A 280 0.44 16.22 -49.68
CA HIS A 280 0.43 15.73 -51.05
C HIS A 280 1.74 14.96 -51.30
N PRO A 281 1.73 13.62 -51.40
CA PRO A 281 2.94 12.81 -51.51
C PRO A 281 3.63 12.93 -52.87
N GLN A 282 2.95 13.50 -53.87
CA GLN A 282 3.46 13.68 -55.21
C GLN A 282 3.60 15.17 -55.56
N SER A 283 4.53 15.47 -56.46
CA SER A 283 4.79 16.83 -56.94
C SER A 283 3.59 17.43 -57.67
N ALA A 284 3.62 18.75 -57.80
CA ALA A 284 2.62 19.48 -58.56
C ALA A 284 2.93 19.50 -60.06
N TYR A 285 1.90 19.68 -60.89
CA TYR A 285 1.99 19.80 -62.34
C TYR A 285 1.02 20.85 -62.88
N TRP A 286 1.38 21.46 -64.01
CA TRP A 286 0.54 22.46 -64.67
C TRP A 286 -0.52 21.79 -65.55
N LYS A 287 -1.75 22.30 -65.50
CA LYS A 287 -2.89 21.81 -66.29
C LYS A 287 -3.76 22.98 -66.75
N HIS A 288 -4.42 22.80 -67.90
CA HIS A 288 -5.50 23.69 -68.34
C HIS A 288 -6.85 23.19 -67.83
N THR A 289 -7.65 24.09 -67.25
CA THR A 289 -8.94 23.73 -66.61
C THR A 289 -10.14 23.85 -67.56
N SER A 290 -9.92 24.22 -68.82
CA SER A 290 -10.98 24.47 -69.79
C SER A 290 -10.61 23.89 -71.14
N SER A 291 -11.57 23.77 -72.05
CA SER A 291 -11.35 23.24 -73.40
C SER A 291 -10.38 24.11 -74.21
N PHE A 292 -9.66 23.45 -75.11
CA PHE A 292 -8.90 24.10 -76.16
C PHE A 292 -9.85 24.52 -77.28
N CYS A 293 -9.71 25.75 -77.76
CA CYS A 293 -10.36 26.21 -78.98
C CYS A 293 -9.39 25.99 -80.14
N ASP A 294 -9.79 25.19 -81.12
CA ASP A 294 -8.99 24.93 -82.31
C ASP A 294 -8.71 26.20 -83.10
N ALA A 295 -7.60 26.18 -83.84
CA ALA A 295 -7.26 27.29 -84.72
C ALA A 295 -8.32 27.42 -85.80
N THR A 296 -8.85 28.63 -85.98
CA THR A 296 -9.85 28.92 -87.01
C THR A 296 -9.31 29.97 -87.97
N THR A 297 -9.71 29.90 -89.23
CA THR A 297 -9.45 30.96 -90.20
C THR A 297 -10.62 31.94 -90.20
N LYS A 298 -10.35 33.22 -89.96
CA LYS A 298 -11.34 34.29 -90.08
C LYS A 298 -11.04 35.10 -91.33
N GLU A 299 -12.07 35.38 -92.12
CA GLU A 299 -11.97 36.37 -93.18
C GLU A 299 -11.88 37.77 -92.58
N VAL A 300 -10.78 38.45 -92.87
CA VAL A 300 -10.58 39.85 -92.53
C VAL A 300 -10.41 40.65 -93.80
N LYS A 301 -10.85 41.91 -93.78
CA LYS A 301 -10.69 42.80 -94.93
C LYS A 301 -9.21 42.87 -95.31
N ASP A 302 -8.89 42.59 -96.58
CA ASP A 302 -7.54 42.78 -97.04
C ASP A 302 -7.26 44.29 -97.11
N GLN A 303 -6.20 44.72 -96.42
CA GLN A 303 -5.73 46.11 -96.36
C GLN A 303 -4.46 46.31 -97.19
N SER A 304 -4.08 45.33 -98.00
CA SER A 304 -2.99 45.49 -98.96
C SER A 304 -3.25 46.69 -99.89
N PHE A 305 -2.17 47.34 -100.33
CA PHE A 305 -2.24 48.53 -101.18
C PHE A 305 -3.04 48.26 -102.47
N LEU A 306 -2.83 47.09 -103.08
CA LEU A 306 -3.54 46.65 -104.29
C LEU A 306 -5.06 46.51 -104.09
N CYS A 307 -5.50 45.94 -102.96
CA CYS A 307 -6.91 45.80 -102.63
C CYS A 307 -7.58 47.13 -102.25
N SER A 308 -6.82 48.07 -101.70
CA SER A 308 -7.30 49.43 -101.43
C SER A 308 -7.55 50.22 -102.72
N VAL A 309 -6.70 50.04 -103.75
CA VAL A 309 -6.89 50.64 -105.09
C VAL A 309 -8.13 50.06 -105.78
N ALA A 310 -8.36 48.74 -105.69
CA ALA A 310 -9.53 48.09 -106.28
C ALA A 310 -10.87 48.64 -105.71
N ARG A 311 -10.93 48.96 -104.40
CA ARG A 311 -12.10 49.56 -103.74
C ARG A 311 -12.46 50.96 -104.23
N VAL A 312 -11.49 51.73 -104.74
CA VAL A 312 -11.71 53.10 -105.22
C VAL A 312 -12.22 53.10 -106.66
N ILE A 313 -11.83 52.12 -107.47
CA ILE A 313 -12.06 52.13 -108.93
C ILE A 313 -13.31 51.32 -109.32
N THR A 314 -13.80 50.40 -108.47
CA THR A 314 -14.97 49.55 -108.78
C THR A 314 -16.12 49.76 -107.79
N VAL A 315 -17.18 50.45 -108.23
CA VAL A 315 -18.43 50.60 -107.45
C VAL A 315 -19.31 49.37 -107.66
N GLY A 316 -19.48 48.56 -106.62
CA GLY A 316 -20.43 47.43 -106.61
C GLY A 316 -19.84 46.01 -106.47
N ILE A 317 -18.52 45.84 -106.31
CA ILE A 317 -17.90 44.52 -106.08
C ILE A 317 -17.71 44.28 -104.57
N ALA A 318 -17.93 43.02 -104.13
CA ALA A 318 -17.74 42.60 -102.74
C ALA A 318 -16.30 42.87 -102.24
N ASP A 319 -16.22 43.32 -101.00
CA ASP A 319 -14.98 43.78 -100.37
C ASP A 319 -13.94 42.65 -100.29
N PRO A 320 -12.72 42.75 -100.89
CA PRO A 320 -11.77 41.64 -100.90
C PRO A 320 -11.31 41.31 -99.47
N THR A 321 -11.46 40.03 -99.09
CA THR A 321 -11.04 39.48 -97.81
C THR A 321 -9.78 38.62 -97.96
N LYS A 322 -8.96 38.56 -96.92
CA LYS A 322 -7.88 37.58 -96.77
C LYS A 322 -8.17 36.68 -95.57
N LEU A 323 -7.74 35.43 -95.66
CA LEU A 323 -7.82 34.51 -94.53
C LEU A 323 -6.72 34.84 -93.52
N GLN A 324 -7.12 35.20 -92.31
CA GLN A 324 -6.20 35.34 -91.18
C GLN A 324 -6.33 34.12 -90.28
N LEU A 325 -5.21 33.45 -90.01
CA LEU A 325 -5.14 32.37 -89.04
C LEU A 325 -5.29 32.96 -87.63
N VAL A 326 -6.32 32.52 -86.90
CA VAL A 326 -6.44 32.76 -85.46
C VAL A 326 -5.84 31.54 -84.78
N PRO A 327 -4.67 31.64 -84.11
CA PRO A 327 -4.06 30.52 -83.44
C PRO A 327 -5.01 29.94 -82.38
N GLY A 328 -5.04 28.61 -82.28
CA GLY A 328 -5.82 27.94 -81.25
C GLY A 328 -5.33 28.33 -79.86
N TYR A 329 -6.26 28.42 -78.90
CA TYR A 329 -5.95 28.90 -77.56
C TYR A 329 -6.76 28.15 -76.49
N TRP A 330 -6.22 28.09 -75.28
CA TRP A 330 -6.90 27.53 -74.12
C TRP A 330 -7.89 28.52 -73.53
N ASN A 331 -9.15 28.11 -73.32
CA ASN A 331 -10.18 29.01 -72.78
C ASN A 331 -9.87 29.57 -71.39
N CYS A 332 -9.11 28.84 -70.57
CA CYS A 332 -8.78 29.26 -69.21
C CYS A 332 -7.81 30.44 -69.12
N CYS A 333 -6.88 30.59 -70.07
CA CYS A 333 -5.79 31.57 -69.99
C CYS A 333 -5.50 32.33 -71.28
N LYS A 334 -6.22 31.99 -72.36
CA LYS A 334 -6.05 32.56 -73.70
C LYS A 334 -4.62 32.44 -74.26
N LYS A 335 -3.84 31.48 -73.76
CA LYS A 335 -2.51 31.14 -74.29
C LYS A 335 -2.60 30.06 -75.36
N ASN A 336 -1.58 29.98 -76.22
CA ASN A 336 -1.50 29.02 -77.32
C ASN A 336 -1.34 27.56 -76.85
N SER A 337 -1.40 26.62 -77.80
CA SER A 337 -1.31 25.17 -77.58
C SER A 337 -0.03 24.71 -76.87
N ASN A 338 1.08 25.45 -77.02
CA ASN A 338 2.39 25.06 -76.49
C ASN A 338 2.57 25.41 -75.01
N ASN A 339 1.56 26.00 -74.37
CA ASN A 339 1.63 26.34 -72.95
C ASN A 339 1.37 25.10 -72.07
N SER A 340 2.27 24.81 -71.13
CA SER A 340 2.22 23.63 -70.26
C SER A 340 1.07 23.62 -69.24
N GLY A 341 0.34 24.72 -69.06
CA GLY A 341 -0.85 24.79 -68.22
C GLY A 341 -1.05 26.17 -67.59
N CYS A 342 -2.29 26.51 -67.25
CA CYS A 342 -2.66 27.80 -66.67
C CYS A 342 -2.78 27.80 -65.14
N LYS A 343 -2.91 26.61 -64.53
CA LYS A 343 -3.07 26.41 -63.09
C LYS A 343 -2.26 25.20 -62.63
N LEU A 344 -1.82 25.23 -61.37
CA LEU A 344 -0.98 24.21 -60.77
C LEU A 344 -1.84 23.24 -59.94
N PHE A 345 -1.64 21.94 -60.11
CA PHE A 345 -2.41 20.86 -59.46
C PHE A 345 -1.48 19.81 -58.85
N TYR A 346 -1.90 19.13 -57.78
CA TYR A 346 -1.15 18.01 -57.20
C TYR A 346 -1.41 16.71 -57.97
N ARG A 347 -0.36 15.99 -58.37
CA ARG A 347 -0.48 14.72 -59.12
C ARG A 347 -1.22 13.62 -58.35
N CYS A 348 -1.21 13.64 -57.02
CA CYS A 348 -1.85 12.59 -56.21
C CYS A 348 -3.38 12.58 -56.28
N CYS A 349 -4.02 13.73 -56.53
CA CYS A 349 -5.47 13.87 -56.35
C CYS A 349 -6.13 14.85 -57.33
N ASP A 350 -5.36 15.47 -58.23
CA ASP A 350 -5.85 16.46 -59.19
C ASP A 350 -6.57 17.66 -58.53
N ARG A 351 -6.21 17.99 -57.29
CA ARG A 351 -6.65 19.23 -56.61
C ARG A 351 -5.69 20.38 -56.88
N GLU A 352 -6.21 21.60 -56.89
CA GLU A 352 -5.44 22.82 -57.15
C GLU A 352 -4.39 23.06 -56.05
N HIS A 353 -3.25 23.66 -56.41
CA HIS A 353 -2.15 23.94 -55.49
C HIS A 353 -2.58 24.87 -54.35
N GLY A 354 -2.21 24.54 -53.11
CA GLY A 354 -2.69 25.21 -51.91
C GLY A 354 -3.97 24.60 -51.29
N SER A 355 -4.55 23.57 -51.91
CA SER A 355 -5.59 22.75 -51.28
C SER A 355 -5.04 21.85 -50.16
N TYR A 356 -5.91 21.49 -49.20
CA TYR A 356 -5.59 20.51 -48.15
C TYR A 356 -5.06 19.20 -48.75
N GLY A 357 -4.10 18.59 -48.06
CA GLY A 357 -3.42 17.36 -48.48
C GLY A 357 -4.40 16.22 -48.82
N CYS A 358 -3.99 15.38 -49.76
CA CYS A 358 -4.76 14.22 -50.21
C CYS A 358 -4.51 12.97 -49.34
N GLN A 359 -3.46 12.98 -48.51
CA GLN A 359 -3.06 11.86 -47.67
C GLN A 359 -2.73 12.31 -46.26
N LYS A 360 -3.16 11.53 -45.26
CA LYS A 360 -2.85 11.77 -43.85
C LYS A 360 -1.58 11.06 -43.42
N PHE A 361 -0.75 11.73 -42.64
CA PHE A 361 0.48 11.18 -42.06
C PHE A 361 0.71 11.78 -40.66
N TYR A 362 1.61 11.18 -39.90
CA TYR A 362 2.03 11.70 -38.61
C TYR A 362 3.27 12.59 -38.77
N ASP A 363 3.21 13.84 -38.32
CA ASP A 363 4.24 14.86 -38.58
C ASP A 363 5.62 14.51 -38.00
N GLN A 364 5.66 13.90 -36.81
CA GLN A 364 6.92 13.54 -36.14
C GLN A 364 7.50 12.22 -36.64
N CYS A 365 6.73 11.12 -36.65
CA CYS A 365 7.26 9.83 -37.10
C CYS A 365 7.27 9.66 -38.63
N ARG A 366 6.58 10.53 -39.38
CA ARG A 366 6.46 10.54 -40.85
C ARG A 366 5.80 9.31 -41.48
N HIS A 367 5.28 8.41 -40.66
CA HIS A 367 4.51 7.25 -41.10
C HIS A 367 3.13 7.67 -41.64
N ASP A 368 2.63 6.92 -42.61
CA ASP A 368 1.28 7.12 -43.12
C ASP A 368 0.23 6.79 -42.06
N TYR A 369 -0.92 7.46 -42.10
CA TYR A 369 -1.97 7.25 -41.10
C TYR A 369 -2.48 5.79 -41.04
N ALA A 370 -2.40 5.07 -42.16
CA ALA A 370 -2.79 3.67 -42.27
C ALA A 370 -1.67 2.67 -41.88
N GLU A 371 -0.45 3.14 -41.63
CA GLU A 371 0.67 2.29 -41.24
C GLU A 371 0.58 1.89 -39.76
N ARG A 372 1.21 0.76 -39.43
CA ARG A 372 1.33 0.31 -38.04
C ARG A 372 2.09 1.35 -37.21
N ALA A 373 1.60 1.57 -35.99
CA ALA A 373 2.19 2.50 -35.03
C ALA A 373 3.67 2.26 -34.79
N CYS A 374 4.44 3.34 -34.62
CA CYS A 374 5.90 3.31 -34.67
C CYS A 374 6.58 3.04 -33.31
N ILE A 375 5.92 3.28 -32.18
CA ILE A 375 6.50 3.07 -30.84
C ILE A 375 5.50 2.47 -29.86
N ARG A 376 6.03 1.83 -28.80
CA ARG A 376 5.23 1.36 -27.65
C ARG A 376 5.35 2.35 -26.50
N ILE A 377 4.24 2.98 -26.16
CA ILE A 377 4.16 3.89 -25.02
C ILE A 377 3.52 3.15 -23.85
N CYS A 378 4.04 3.37 -22.64
CA CYS A 378 3.37 2.91 -21.43
C CYS A 378 2.19 3.84 -21.10
N THR A 379 0.97 3.31 -21.00
CA THR A 379 -0.24 4.11 -20.68
C THR A 379 -0.16 4.78 -19.31
N GLY A 380 0.56 4.17 -18.36
CA GLY A 380 0.67 4.67 -16.99
C GLY A 380 1.66 5.81 -16.78
N CYS A 381 2.66 5.98 -17.65
CA CYS A 381 3.67 7.04 -17.50
C CYS A 381 3.97 7.83 -18.77
N GLU A 382 3.31 7.51 -19.89
CA GLU A 382 3.43 8.15 -21.20
C GLU A 382 4.85 8.14 -21.80
N LYS A 383 5.72 7.25 -21.32
CA LYS A 383 7.11 7.11 -21.80
C LYS A 383 7.27 5.95 -22.80
N ASP A 384 8.30 6.07 -23.64
CA ASP A 384 8.75 5.03 -24.56
C ASP A 384 9.20 3.79 -23.77
N SER A 385 8.40 2.73 -23.86
CA SER A 385 8.58 1.52 -23.04
C SER A 385 9.78 0.67 -23.45
N ASP A 386 10.36 0.91 -24.63
CA ASP A 386 11.52 0.17 -25.14
C ASP A 386 12.84 0.88 -24.80
N LYS A 387 12.80 2.17 -24.44
CA LYS A 387 14.00 2.97 -24.11
C LYS A 387 14.10 3.37 -22.64
N GLU A 388 12.98 3.56 -21.96
CA GLU A 388 12.95 4.07 -20.59
C GLU A 388 12.86 2.96 -19.55
N LYS A 389 13.29 3.28 -18.32
CA LYS A 389 13.10 2.37 -17.18
C LYS A 389 11.61 2.28 -16.83
N GLY A 390 11.17 1.07 -16.49
CA GLY A 390 9.79 0.78 -16.09
C GLY A 390 9.24 1.73 -15.01
N CYS A 391 7.93 1.98 -15.04
CA CYS A 391 7.25 2.88 -14.11
C CYS A 391 6.57 2.17 -12.93
N VAL A 392 6.41 0.85 -13.00
CA VAL A 392 5.78 0.04 -11.94
C VAL A 392 6.80 -0.90 -11.34
N LYS A 393 6.88 -0.92 -10.01
CA LYS A 393 7.72 -1.86 -9.27
C LYS A 393 6.98 -3.17 -9.08
N ILE A 394 7.55 -4.28 -9.55
CA ILE A 394 7.01 -5.63 -9.38
C ILE A 394 8.05 -6.56 -8.77
N CYS A 395 7.61 -7.62 -8.12
CA CYS A 395 8.49 -8.68 -7.66
C CYS A 395 9.13 -9.41 -8.86
N LYS A 396 10.43 -9.68 -8.80
CA LYS A 396 11.14 -10.41 -9.88
C LYS A 396 10.64 -11.85 -10.05
N VAL A 397 10.11 -12.46 -9.00
CA VAL A 397 9.81 -13.91 -8.97
C VAL A 397 8.37 -14.22 -9.40
N CYS A 398 7.39 -13.45 -8.93
CA CYS A 398 5.97 -13.70 -9.26
C CYS A 398 5.28 -12.59 -10.04
N GLU A 399 6.02 -11.55 -10.44
CA GLU A 399 5.54 -10.44 -11.26
C GLU A 399 4.37 -9.62 -10.68
N LYS A 400 4.06 -9.80 -9.39
CA LYS A 400 3.01 -9.07 -8.64
C LYS A 400 3.56 -7.86 -7.89
N ASP A 401 2.65 -7.02 -7.40
CA ASP A 401 2.96 -5.89 -6.52
C ASP A 401 3.78 -6.35 -5.29
N PRO A 402 4.97 -5.79 -5.03
CA PRO A 402 5.82 -6.13 -3.88
C PRO A 402 5.18 -5.80 -2.52
N HIS A 403 4.20 -4.90 -2.50
CA HIS A 403 3.43 -4.52 -1.32
C HIS A 403 2.18 -5.40 -1.13
N SER A 404 1.92 -6.33 -2.04
CA SER A 404 0.82 -7.28 -1.87
C SER A 404 1.04 -8.18 -0.66
N THR A 405 0.01 -8.31 0.17
CA THR A 405 -0.04 -9.28 1.28
C THR A 405 -0.02 -10.73 0.79
N LYS A 406 -0.24 -10.95 -0.51
CA LYS A 406 -0.11 -12.26 -1.16
C LYS A 406 1.33 -12.41 -1.66
N GLY A 407 2.10 -13.26 -0.97
CA GLY A 407 3.46 -13.63 -1.38
C GLY A 407 3.51 -14.26 -2.79
N CYS A 408 4.71 -14.38 -3.35
CA CYS A 408 4.89 -14.99 -4.65
C CYS A 408 4.45 -16.47 -4.68
N SER A 409 3.38 -16.73 -5.44
CA SER A 409 2.99 -18.05 -5.92
C SER A 409 2.42 -17.93 -7.33
N GLU A 410 2.96 -18.74 -8.23
CA GLU A 410 2.20 -19.48 -9.22
C GLU A 410 2.56 -20.94 -8.88
N VAL A 411 1.68 -21.85 -8.49
CA VAL A 411 0.42 -22.27 -9.12
C VAL A 411 -0.46 -22.90 -8.03
N GLY A 412 -1.77 -22.61 -8.04
CA GLY A 412 -2.81 -23.54 -7.55
C GLY A 412 -3.12 -23.58 -6.05
N TYR A 413 -4.32 -23.08 -5.73
CA TYR A 413 -5.21 -23.43 -4.61
C TYR A 413 -4.98 -22.82 -3.21
N ASN A 414 -5.97 -21.99 -2.87
CA ASN A 414 -6.71 -21.85 -1.61
C ASN A 414 -6.00 -22.08 -0.27
N ASP A 415 -6.27 -21.12 0.60
CA ASP A 415 -6.01 -21.06 2.02
C ASP A 415 -4.60 -20.67 2.46
N VAL A 416 -4.64 -19.72 3.38
CA VAL A 416 -3.51 -19.04 4.01
C VAL A 416 -2.84 -20.04 4.95
N ASN A 417 -1.96 -20.86 4.40
CA ASN A 417 -0.91 -21.53 5.16
C ASN A 417 0.41 -21.25 4.44
N HIS A 418 1.35 -20.65 5.17
CA HIS A 418 2.74 -20.73 4.78
C HIS A 418 3.13 -22.21 4.89
N ASP A 419 3.29 -22.90 3.75
CA ASP A 419 3.76 -24.28 3.75
C ASP A 419 5.22 -24.32 4.17
N PHE A 420 5.38 -24.71 5.43
CA PHE A 420 6.62 -24.98 6.09
C PHE A 420 6.81 -26.50 6.13
N HIS A 421 7.92 -26.98 5.57
CA HIS A 421 8.29 -28.39 5.64
C HIS A 421 9.38 -28.58 6.70
N GLU A 422 9.24 -29.63 7.52
CA GLU A 422 10.35 -30.16 8.30
C GLU A 422 11.38 -30.78 7.34
N PRO A 423 12.69 -30.66 7.61
CA PRO A 423 13.75 -31.22 6.77
C PRO A 423 13.67 -32.73 6.57
#